data_AF-A0A1Q3FAX8-F1
#
_entry.id   AF-A0A1Q3FAX8-F1
#
_cell.length_a   1.000
_cell.length_b   1.000
_cell.length_c   1.000
_cell.angle_alpha   90.00
_cell.angle_beta   90.00
_cell.angle_gamma   90.00
#
_symmetry.space_group_name_H-M   'P 1'
#
loop_
_entity.id
_entity.type
_entity.pdbx_description
1 polymer ?
#
loop_
_entity_poly.entity_id
_entity_poly.type
_entity_poly.pdbx_seq_one_letter_code
_entity_poly.pdbx_strand_id
1 'polypeptide(L)'
;MHSRLILLFLLGLVAARFTPLGIDEFYIKKCEKKIIYTTEHDEKCQMRSLEIEMDTEENKNYVRCVFEEFGYLNGKGEFNQQALLKDYHDAGIKSRDKAVVESYKHCIKNYGYSSNPMKILDCVTKDKDFSGVINARRERNSEWKPDWMVAYCGVRKLFR
;
A
#
# COMPACT_ATOMS: atom_id res chain seq x y z
N MET A 1 42.27 -41.88 -12.42
CA MET A 1 42.09 -40.44 -12.11
C MET A 1 40.59 -40.17 -12.14
N HIS A 2 39.97 -39.93 -10.98
CA HIS A 2 38.52 -39.79 -10.85
C HIS A 2 38.14 -38.31 -11.05
N SER A 3 37.53 -38.00 -12.19
CA SER A 3 37.00 -36.67 -12.49
C SER A 3 35.72 -36.44 -11.70
N ARG A 4 35.72 -35.49 -10.76
CA ARG A 4 34.53 -35.09 -10.00
C ARG A 4 33.79 -34.01 -10.80
N LEU A 5 32.60 -34.35 -11.28
CA LEU A 5 31.62 -33.38 -11.76
C LEU A 5 31.20 -32.48 -10.59
N ILE A 6 31.49 -31.18 -10.68
CA ILE A 6 30.94 -30.17 -9.78
C ILE A 6 29.59 -29.74 -10.37
N LEU A 7 28.49 -30.19 -9.75
CA LEU A 7 27.16 -29.64 -10.00
C LEU A 7 27.09 -28.25 -9.36
N LEU A 8 27.18 -27.20 -10.17
CA LEU A 8 26.83 -25.85 -9.76
C LEU A 8 25.29 -25.74 -9.72
N PHE A 9 24.72 -25.79 -8.52
CA PHE A 9 23.36 -25.33 -8.28
C PHE A 9 23.28 -23.84 -8.58
N LEU A 10 22.78 -23.48 -9.76
CA LEU A 10 22.29 -22.13 -10.06
C LEU A 10 21.02 -21.93 -9.24
N LEU A 11 21.19 -21.50 -7.99
CA LEU A 11 20.13 -20.84 -7.23
C LEU A 11 19.83 -19.54 -7.98
N GLY A 12 18.86 -19.60 -8.88
CA GLY A 12 18.23 -18.41 -9.41
C GLY A 12 17.66 -17.62 -8.25
N LEU A 13 18.43 -16.65 -7.75
CA LEU A 13 17.92 -15.55 -6.96
C LEU A 13 16.86 -14.87 -7.85
N VAL A 14 15.61 -15.26 -7.67
CA VAL A 14 14.48 -14.44 -8.14
C VAL A 14 14.57 -13.20 -7.27
N ALA A 15 15.35 -12.23 -7.72
CA ALA A 15 15.28 -10.89 -7.19
C ALA A 15 13.80 -10.49 -7.34
N ALA A 16 13.10 -10.36 -6.22
CA ALA A 16 11.77 -9.78 -6.20
C ALA A 16 11.92 -8.38 -6.77
N ARG A 17 11.67 -8.25 -8.08
CA ARG A 17 11.61 -6.94 -8.73
C ARG A 17 10.29 -6.36 -8.30
N PHE A 18 10.33 -5.56 -7.24
CA PHE A 18 9.18 -4.80 -6.78
C PHE A 18 8.81 -3.81 -7.89
N THR A 19 7.72 -4.10 -8.60
CA THR A 19 7.05 -3.08 -9.39
C THR A 19 6.45 -2.09 -8.39
N PRO A 20 6.85 -0.80 -8.43
CA PRO A 20 6.23 0.20 -7.59
C PRO A 20 4.71 0.20 -7.81
N LEU A 21 3.94 0.39 -6.75
CA LEU A 21 2.47 0.42 -6.81
C LEU A 21 1.98 1.56 -7.72
N GLY A 22 2.80 2.59 -7.91
CA GLY A 22 2.46 3.78 -8.69
C GLY A 22 1.55 4.74 -7.94
N ILE A 23 1.53 4.68 -6.61
CA ILE A 23 0.87 5.66 -5.76
C ILE A 23 1.79 6.88 -5.64
N ASP A 24 1.29 8.04 -6.06
CA ASP A 24 1.96 9.32 -5.88
C ASP A 24 2.02 9.65 -4.38
N GLU A 25 3.13 10.22 -3.95
CA GLU A 25 3.37 10.59 -2.55
C GLU A 25 2.20 11.40 -1.97
N PHE A 26 1.58 10.87 -0.91
CA PHE A 26 0.61 11.60 -0.12
C PHE A 26 1.13 11.85 1.31
N TYR A 27 0.63 12.93 1.92
CA TYR A 27 1.03 13.37 3.24
C TYR A 27 -0.21 13.53 4.14
N ILE A 28 -0.35 12.67 5.14
CA ILE A 28 -1.42 12.81 6.14
C ILE A 28 -0.79 13.20 7.47
N LYS A 29 -0.77 14.51 7.76
CA LYS A 29 -0.06 15.12 8.90
C LYS A 29 -0.23 14.39 10.22
N LYS A 30 -1.46 13.98 10.57
CA LYS A 30 -1.74 13.32 11.85
C LYS A 30 -1.30 11.85 11.90
N CYS A 31 -1.18 11.19 10.76
CA CYS A 31 -0.64 9.84 10.69
C CYS A 31 0.88 9.83 10.76
N GLU A 32 1.54 10.83 10.15
CA GLU A 32 2.99 10.96 10.28
C GLU A 32 3.47 11.33 11.67
N LYS A 33 2.67 12.05 12.46
CA LYS A 33 2.99 12.30 13.88
C LYS A 33 3.14 11.01 14.70
N LYS A 34 2.64 9.88 14.21
CA LYS A 34 2.76 8.57 14.87
C LYS A 34 4.03 7.80 14.45
N ILE A 35 4.81 8.34 13.52
CA ILE A 35 6.10 7.81 13.11
C ILE A 35 7.15 8.33 14.10
N ILE A 36 7.80 7.41 14.81
CA ILE A 36 8.75 7.66 15.90
C ILE A 36 10.17 7.26 15.49
N TYR A 37 10.33 6.11 14.81
CA TYR A 37 11.62 5.48 14.54
C TYR A 37 12.03 5.51 13.07
N THR A 38 11.06 5.59 12.15
CA THR A 38 11.37 5.76 10.71
C THR A 38 12.09 7.10 10.50
N THR A 39 13.39 7.02 10.25
CA THR A 39 14.27 8.18 10.08
C THR A 39 14.98 8.17 8.74
N GLU A 40 15.04 7.01 8.07
CA GLU A 40 15.59 6.90 6.73
C GLU A 40 14.62 7.45 5.68
N HIS A 41 15.19 8.12 4.69
CA HIS A 41 14.42 8.80 3.65
C HIS A 41 13.53 7.83 2.86
N ASP A 42 14.10 6.68 2.48
CA ASP A 42 13.43 5.68 1.66
C ASP A 42 12.25 5.00 2.38
N GLU A 43 12.40 4.69 3.67
CA GLU A 43 11.34 4.07 4.47
C GLU A 43 10.13 5.02 4.59
N LYS A 44 10.38 6.31 4.86
CA LYS A 44 9.31 7.30 4.89
C LYS A 44 8.61 7.43 3.56
N CYS A 45 9.35 7.28 2.45
CA CYS A 45 8.75 7.28 1.13
C CYS A 45 7.91 6.07 0.81
N GLN A 46 8.35 4.88 1.22
CA GLN A 46 7.52 3.68 1.17
C GLN A 46 6.22 3.87 1.98
N MET A 47 6.27 4.52 3.14
CA MET A 47 5.07 4.83 3.92
C MET A 47 4.12 5.78 3.19
N ARG A 48 4.64 6.83 2.55
CA ARG A 48 3.84 7.80 1.79
C ARG A 48 3.32 7.28 0.44
N SER A 49 3.85 6.17 -0.06
CA SER A 49 3.35 5.44 -1.25
C SER A 49 2.59 4.14 -0.89
N LEU A 50 2.45 3.82 0.41
CA LEU A 50 1.91 2.55 0.91
C LEU A 50 2.66 1.29 0.41
N GLU A 51 3.92 1.43 0.01
CA GLU A 51 4.83 0.35 -0.38
C GLU A 51 5.58 -0.21 0.85
N ILE A 52 4.85 -0.42 1.95
CA ILE A 52 5.43 -0.82 3.24
C ILE A 52 5.51 -2.35 3.33
N GLU A 53 6.71 -2.89 3.48
CA GLU A 53 6.93 -4.35 3.47
C GLU A 53 6.98 -4.99 4.86
N MET A 54 7.43 -4.26 5.88
CA MET A 54 7.64 -4.83 7.21
C MET A 54 6.39 -4.68 8.10
N ASP A 55 5.96 -5.76 8.75
CA ASP A 55 4.85 -5.77 9.73
C ASP A 55 5.32 -5.35 11.14
N THR A 56 5.93 -4.16 11.24
CA THR A 56 6.32 -3.56 12.53
C THR A 56 5.12 -2.89 13.20
N GLU A 57 5.19 -2.67 14.52
CA GLU A 57 4.14 -1.95 15.25
C GLU A 57 3.97 -0.51 14.76
N GLU A 58 5.06 0.16 14.40
CA GLU A 58 5.02 1.49 13.79
C GLU A 58 4.27 1.49 12.46
N ASN A 59 4.60 0.55 11.57
CA ASN A 59 3.95 0.42 10.26
C ASN A 59 2.46 0.09 10.39
N LYS A 60 2.10 -0.84 11.29
CA LYS A 60 0.70 -1.13 11.63
C LYS A 60 -0.04 0.12 12.09
N ASN A 61 0.57 0.93 12.96
CA ASN A 61 -0.06 2.13 13.49
C ASN A 61 -0.23 3.23 12.43
N TYR A 62 0.76 3.38 11.55
CA TYR A 62 0.67 4.29 10.43
C TYR A 62 -0.43 3.86 9.44
N VAL A 63 -0.40 2.60 8.97
CA VAL A 63 -1.40 2.08 8.02
C VAL A 63 -2.80 2.10 8.60
N ARG A 64 -2.95 1.76 9.90
CA ARG A 64 -4.23 1.92 10.59
C ARG A 64 -4.73 3.35 10.50
N CYS A 65 -3.89 4.33 10.84
CA CYS A 65 -4.25 5.74 10.78
C CYS A 65 -4.67 6.17 9.37
N VAL A 66 -3.89 5.79 8.35
CA VAL A 66 -4.21 6.11 6.95
C VAL A 66 -5.55 5.48 6.55
N PHE A 67 -5.80 4.22 6.92
CA PHE A 67 -7.05 3.55 6.57
C PHE A 67 -8.26 4.06 7.36
N GLU A 68 -8.07 4.53 8.58
CA GLU A 68 -9.10 5.28 9.32
C GLU A 68 -9.42 6.61 8.61
N GLU A 69 -8.40 7.33 8.12
CA GLU A 69 -8.62 8.53 7.29
C GLU A 69 -9.29 8.23 5.96
N PHE A 70 -9.01 7.06 5.41
CA PHE A 70 -9.68 6.61 4.21
C PHE A 70 -11.13 6.21 4.50
N GLY A 71 -11.48 5.95 5.77
CA GLY A 71 -12.74 5.36 6.18
C GLY A 71 -12.82 3.85 5.89
N TYR A 72 -11.71 3.25 5.46
CA TYR A 72 -11.58 1.81 5.18
C TYR A 72 -11.51 0.99 6.46
N LEU A 73 -11.07 1.59 7.57
CA LEU A 73 -11.17 1.01 8.90
C LEU A 73 -12.07 1.87 9.78
N ASN A 74 -12.92 1.22 10.56
CA ASN A 74 -13.63 1.89 11.65
C ASN A 74 -12.79 1.88 12.95
N GLY A 75 -13.27 2.53 14.01
CA GLY A 75 -12.58 2.59 15.31
C GLY A 75 -12.40 1.23 16.01
N LYS A 76 -12.99 0.14 15.49
CA LYS A 76 -12.76 -1.24 15.94
C LYS A 76 -11.74 -1.99 15.09
N GLY A 77 -11.21 -1.36 14.03
CA GLY A 77 -10.32 -1.98 13.05
C GLY A 77 -11.04 -2.93 12.08
N GLU A 78 -12.36 -2.81 11.93
CA GLU A 78 -13.12 -3.58 10.96
C GLU A 78 -13.06 -2.92 9.59
N PHE A 79 -12.87 -3.73 8.54
CA PHE A 79 -12.75 -3.25 7.18
C PHE A 79 -14.10 -2.86 6.57
N ASN A 80 -14.22 -1.63 6.10
CA ASN A 80 -15.40 -1.07 5.46
C ASN A 80 -15.31 -1.16 3.93
N GLN A 81 -15.88 -2.23 3.37
CA GLN A 81 -15.93 -2.46 1.93
C GLN A 81 -16.65 -1.34 1.16
N GLN A 82 -17.67 -0.72 1.76
CA GLN A 82 -18.42 0.35 1.09
C GLN A 82 -17.57 1.62 0.93
N ALA A 83 -16.73 1.93 1.92
CA ALA A 83 -15.80 3.05 1.81
C ALA A 83 -14.76 2.84 0.71
N LEU A 84 -14.22 1.62 0.58
CA LEU A 84 -13.34 1.26 -0.54
C LEU A 84 -14.05 1.47 -1.89
N LEU A 85 -15.24 0.91 -2.06
CA LEU A 85 -15.99 1.02 -3.32
C LEU A 85 -16.36 2.47 -3.65
N LYS A 86 -16.66 3.29 -2.65
CA LYS A 86 -16.93 4.72 -2.84
C LYS A 86 -15.74 5.41 -3.53
N ASP A 87 -14.52 5.13 -3.12
CA ASP A 87 -13.34 5.73 -3.77
C ASP A 87 -13.15 5.25 -5.21
N TYR A 88 -13.43 3.98 -5.49
CA TYR A 88 -13.44 3.46 -6.86
C TYR A 88 -14.47 4.21 -7.73
N HIS A 89 -15.67 4.43 -7.20
CA HIS A 89 -16.72 5.18 -7.90
C HIS A 89 -16.34 6.64 -8.12
N ASP A 90 -15.75 7.28 -7.12
CA ASP A 90 -15.26 8.66 -7.20
C ASP A 90 -14.06 8.80 -8.17
N ALA A 91 -13.32 7.71 -8.41
CA ALA A 91 -12.30 7.61 -9.45
C ALA A 91 -12.87 7.27 -10.85
N GLY A 92 -14.20 7.14 -10.97
CA GLY A 92 -14.88 6.84 -12.24
C GLY A 92 -15.02 5.34 -12.56
N ILE A 93 -14.60 4.45 -11.66
CA ILE A 93 -14.60 3.00 -11.85
C ILE A 93 -15.85 2.40 -11.19
N LYS A 94 -16.97 2.33 -11.94
CA LYS A 94 -18.28 1.92 -11.40
C LYS A 94 -18.68 0.47 -11.67
N SER A 95 -18.01 -0.21 -12.62
CA SER A 95 -18.39 -1.56 -13.07
C SER A 95 -17.63 -2.69 -12.37
N ARG A 96 -16.72 -2.35 -11.44
CA ARG A 96 -15.76 -3.32 -10.87
C ARG A 96 -16.05 -3.75 -9.43
N ASP A 97 -17.15 -3.30 -8.82
CA ASP A 97 -17.43 -3.54 -7.40
C ASP A 97 -17.29 -5.00 -6.98
N LYS A 98 -17.90 -5.91 -7.76
CA LYS A 98 -17.81 -7.34 -7.50
C LYS A 98 -16.35 -7.83 -7.55
N ALA A 99 -15.60 -7.46 -8.59
CA ALA A 99 -14.21 -7.88 -8.75
C ALA A 99 -13.30 -7.34 -7.64
N VAL A 100 -13.48 -6.08 -7.23
CA VAL A 100 -12.72 -5.45 -6.14
C VAL A 100 -13.00 -6.16 -4.81
N VAL A 101 -14.27 -6.38 -4.49
CA VAL A 101 -14.68 -7.07 -3.26
C VAL A 101 -14.23 -8.52 -3.24
N GLU A 102 -14.34 -9.24 -4.36
CA GLU A 102 -13.89 -10.64 -4.47
C GLU A 102 -12.38 -10.75 -4.36
N SER A 103 -11.62 -9.85 -4.99
CA SER A 103 -10.16 -9.78 -4.86
C SER A 103 -9.75 -9.63 -3.39
N TYR A 104 -10.34 -8.65 -2.69
CA TYR A 104 -10.08 -8.46 -1.27
C TYR A 104 -10.47 -9.68 -0.42
N LYS A 105 -11.70 -10.20 -0.60
CA LYS A 105 -12.20 -11.34 0.18
C LYS A 105 -11.35 -12.59 -0.03
N HIS A 106 -10.94 -12.86 -1.27
CA HIS A 106 -10.08 -13.99 -1.59
C HIS A 106 -8.71 -13.85 -0.92
N CYS A 107 -8.11 -12.66 -0.98
CA CYS A 107 -6.84 -12.39 -0.31
C CYS A 107 -6.94 -12.54 1.22
N ILE A 108 -7.88 -11.85 1.87
CA ILE A 108 -7.92 -11.82 3.34
C ILE A 108 -8.29 -13.18 3.95
N LYS A 109 -9.00 -14.03 3.20
CA LYS A 109 -9.29 -15.41 3.61
C LYS A 109 -8.01 -16.22 3.81
N ASN A 110 -6.96 -15.98 3.02
CA ASN A 110 -5.67 -16.69 3.14
C ASN A 110 -4.96 -16.40 4.47
N TYR A 111 -5.29 -15.28 5.12
CA TYR A 111 -4.76 -14.92 6.42
C TYR A 111 -5.59 -15.44 7.60
N GLY A 112 -6.79 -15.96 7.35
CA GLY A 112 -7.88 -16.04 8.34
C GLY A 112 -8.33 -14.63 8.71
N TYR A 113 -9.63 -14.32 8.58
CA TYR A 113 -10.19 -12.96 8.79
C TYR A 113 -9.41 -12.14 9.83
N SER A 114 -8.76 -11.06 9.38
CA SER A 114 -7.79 -10.33 10.20
C SER A 114 -8.12 -8.84 10.25
N SER A 115 -7.99 -8.27 11.44
CA SER A 115 -7.99 -6.82 11.68
C SER A 115 -6.59 -6.22 11.65
N ASN A 116 -5.55 -6.99 11.26
CA ASN A 116 -4.20 -6.46 11.09
C ASN A 116 -4.18 -5.50 9.87
N PRO A 117 -3.88 -4.20 10.05
CA PRO A 117 -3.87 -3.21 8.98
C PRO A 117 -2.90 -3.55 7.84
N MET A 118 -1.76 -4.16 8.13
CA MET A 118 -0.77 -4.55 7.10
C MET A 118 -1.30 -5.63 6.18
N LYS A 119 -2.05 -6.60 6.72
CA LYS A 119 -2.69 -7.65 5.91
C LYS A 119 -3.82 -7.09 5.06
N ILE A 120 -4.57 -6.13 5.59
CA ILE A 120 -5.59 -5.41 4.84
C ILE A 120 -4.92 -4.61 3.71
N LEU A 121 -3.79 -3.96 3.99
CA LEU A 121 -3.01 -3.22 3.00
C LEU A 121 -2.54 -4.10 1.85
N ASP A 122 -1.92 -5.25 2.15
CA ASP A 122 -1.56 -6.24 1.12
C ASP A 122 -2.76 -6.63 0.26
N CYS A 123 -3.92 -6.87 0.89
CA CYS A 123 -5.10 -7.30 0.15
C CYS A 123 -5.76 -6.22 -0.71
N VAL A 124 -5.80 -4.96 -0.28
CA VAL A 124 -6.39 -3.90 -1.11
C VAL A 124 -5.46 -3.48 -2.25
N THR A 125 -4.14 -3.54 -2.04
CA THR A 125 -3.13 -3.18 -3.06
C THR A 125 -2.98 -4.23 -4.17
N LYS A 126 -3.52 -5.44 -3.98
CA LYS A 126 -3.59 -6.48 -5.02
C LYS A 126 -4.53 -6.15 -6.18
N ASP A 127 -5.51 -5.26 -6.00
CA ASP A 127 -6.30 -4.79 -7.14
C ASP A 127 -5.50 -3.78 -7.95
N LYS A 128 -5.36 -4.05 -9.25
CA LYS A 128 -4.57 -3.24 -10.18
C LYS A 128 -5.00 -1.77 -10.30
N ASP A 129 -6.26 -1.44 -9.97
CA ASP A 129 -6.74 -0.06 -10.07
C ASP A 129 -6.54 0.72 -8.76
N PHE A 130 -6.17 0.04 -7.66
CA PHE A 130 -6.09 0.63 -6.33
C PHE A 130 -5.19 1.87 -6.29
N SER A 131 -4.02 1.81 -6.92
CA SER A 131 -3.11 2.96 -6.94
C SER A 131 -3.69 4.18 -7.66
N GLY A 132 -4.35 3.96 -8.80
CA GLY A 132 -5.07 5.01 -9.52
C GLY A 132 -6.22 5.60 -8.69
N VAL A 133 -6.91 4.78 -7.91
CA VAL A 133 -7.98 5.21 -7.00
C VAL A 133 -7.44 6.09 -5.88
N ILE A 134 -6.34 5.68 -5.23
CA ILE A 134 -5.69 6.49 -4.18
C ILE A 134 -5.15 7.80 -4.75
N ASN A 135 -4.53 7.77 -5.93
CA ASN A 135 -4.05 8.99 -6.60
C ASN A 135 -5.21 9.94 -6.94
N ALA A 136 -6.32 9.42 -7.45
CA ALA A 136 -7.51 10.23 -7.72
C ALA A 136 -8.07 10.85 -6.44
N ARG A 137 -8.08 10.10 -5.32
CA ARG A 137 -8.50 10.63 -4.02
C ARG A 137 -7.56 11.72 -3.50
N ARG A 138 -6.25 11.49 -3.58
CA ARG A 138 -5.21 12.50 -3.29
C ARG A 138 -5.42 13.75 -4.13
N GLU A 139 -5.73 13.61 -5.41
CA GLU A 139 -5.96 14.75 -6.30
C GLU A 139 -7.16 15.62 -5.87
N ARG A 140 -8.21 15.00 -5.32
CA ARG A 140 -9.39 15.69 -4.77
C ARG A 140 -9.18 16.24 -3.35
N ASN A 141 -8.15 15.82 -2.63
CA ASN A 141 -7.88 16.24 -1.27
C ASN A 141 -6.57 17.05 -1.17
N SER A 142 -6.70 18.38 -1.19
CA SER A 142 -5.56 19.30 -1.16
C SER A 142 -4.69 19.15 0.10
N GLU A 143 -5.27 18.73 1.22
CA GLU A 143 -4.52 18.54 2.47
C GLU A 143 -3.57 17.35 2.43
N TRP A 144 -3.81 16.41 1.51
CA TRP A 144 -3.00 15.20 1.35
C TRP A 144 -1.91 15.36 0.31
N LYS A 145 -1.95 16.44 -0.47
CA LYS A 145 -0.87 16.81 -1.36
C LYS A 145 0.23 17.43 -0.51
N PRO A 146 1.44 16.84 -0.48
CA PRO A 146 2.55 17.56 0.10
C PRO A 146 2.79 18.82 -0.72
N ASP A 147 2.81 19.99 -0.09
CA ASP A 147 3.36 21.20 -0.72
C ASP A 147 4.82 20.93 -1.12
N TRP A 148 5.38 21.75 -2.02
CA TRP A 148 6.77 21.56 -2.48
C TRP A 148 7.80 21.53 -1.33
N MET A 149 7.53 22.20 -0.19
CA MET A 149 8.36 22.14 1.02
C MET A 149 8.24 20.82 1.81
N VAL A 150 7.19 20.04 1.53
CA VAL A 150 6.84 18.78 2.22
C VAL A 150 7.00 17.57 1.29
N ALA A 151 7.11 17.79 -0.03
CA ALA A 151 7.39 16.76 -1.02
C ALA A 151 8.76 16.15 -0.71
N TYR A 152 8.74 14.93 -0.16
CA TYR A 152 9.90 14.30 0.41
C TYR A 152 10.47 13.28 -0.56
N CYS A 153 9.62 12.63 -1.37
CA CYS A 153 9.98 11.42 -2.11
C CYS A 153 10.39 11.64 -3.56
N GLY A 154 10.32 12.89 -4.02
CA GLY A 154 10.56 13.25 -5.41
C GLY A 154 9.51 12.65 -6.36
N VAL A 155 9.65 12.93 -7.65
CA VAL A 155 8.77 12.37 -8.68
C VAL A 155 9.21 10.93 -8.99
N ARG A 156 8.61 9.92 -8.35
CA ARG A 156 8.76 8.50 -8.74
C ARG A 156 7.94 8.16 -10.01
N LYS A 157 8.02 8.98 -11.05
CA LYS A 157 7.43 8.65 -12.38
C LYS A 157 8.51 8.03 -13.25
N LEU A 158 8.80 6.75 -13.05
CA LEU A 158 9.56 5.99 -14.02
C LEU A 158 8.55 5.35 -15.00
N PHE A 159 8.42 6.03 -16.15
CA PHE A 159 7.91 5.59 -17.46
C PHE A 159 6.72 4.60 -17.46
N ARG A 160 5.55 5.11 -17.90
CA ARG A 160 4.41 4.32 -18.35
C ARG A 160 4.75 3.49 -19.58
#